data_AF-A0A5C9DPC4-F1
#
_entry.id   AF-A0A5C9DPC4-F1
#
_cell.length_a   1.000
_cell.length_b   1.000
_cell.length_c   1.000
_cell.angle_alpha   90.00
_cell.angle_beta   90.00
_cell.angle_gamma   90.00
#
_symmetry.space_group_name_H-M   'P 1'
#
loop_
_entity.id
_entity.type
_entity.pdbx_description
1 polymer ?
#
loop_
_entity_poly.entity_id
_entity_poly.type
_entity_poly.pdbx_seq_one_letter_code
_entity_poly.pdbx_strand_id
1 'polypeptide(L)'
;MQQRLDRATLVQKGLKALANHRPDIALTTLREAVDTIPPACSEELSKALYWLSVALLRLDQKELAIKSLASAQKIRRRGFARRVYLRNINEYGMPRQPTAELDDLYAFMSIQMSTYLVKRPGRKFESFSEREAILKILLDGWKILKNSEEFQSGDCGEKLFAFRTFKPRFPDFGFSGTASRLVRASFGRQGACDTTSPATRADLTRRCSCGSGLSFSRCCGRVQGLREI
;
A
#
# COMPACT_ATOMS: atom_id res chain seq x y z
N MET A 1 -7.77 -23.99 25.27
CA MET A 1 -8.41 -24.84 24.24
C MET A 1 -9.59 -24.13 23.58
N GLN A 2 -10.52 -23.57 24.36
CA GLN A 2 -11.70 -22.82 23.86
C GLN A 2 -11.37 -21.71 22.86
N GLN A 3 -10.46 -20.78 23.20
CA GLN A 3 -10.07 -19.68 22.31
C GLN A 3 -9.49 -20.13 20.95
N ARG A 4 -8.89 -21.33 20.87
CA ARG A 4 -8.36 -21.87 19.61
C ARG A 4 -9.47 -22.42 18.72
N LEU A 5 -10.48 -23.06 19.33
CA LEU A 5 -11.69 -23.52 18.66
C LEU A 5 -12.51 -22.34 18.13
N ASP A 6 -12.59 -21.24 18.90
CA ASP A 6 -13.28 -20.01 18.50
C ASP A 6 -12.62 -19.34 17.29
N ARG A 7 -11.27 -19.29 17.24
CA ARG A 7 -10.52 -18.76 16.08
C ARG A 7 -10.70 -19.61 14.82
N ALA A 8 -10.57 -20.93 14.96
CA ALA A 8 -10.72 -21.85 13.85
C ALA A 8 -12.15 -21.81 13.27
N THR A 9 -13.16 -21.67 14.12
CA THR A 9 -14.56 -21.56 13.68
C THR A 9 -14.83 -20.24 12.95
N LEU A 10 -14.27 -19.11 13.36
CA LEU A 10 -14.40 -17.84 12.62
C LEU A 10 -13.84 -17.94 11.19
N VAL A 11 -12.64 -18.51 11.03
CA VAL A 11 -12.05 -18.70 9.69
C VAL A 11 -12.92 -19.61 8.82
N GLN A 12 -13.47 -20.70 9.38
CA GLN A 12 -14.37 -21.60 8.65
C GLN A 12 -15.70 -20.95 8.29
N LYS A 13 -16.27 -20.12 9.18
CA LYS A 13 -17.48 -19.32 8.88
C LYS A 13 -17.23 -18.37 7.71
N GLY A 14 -16.09 -17.67 7.71
CA GLY A 14 -15.69 -16.79 6.60
C GLY A 14 -15.50 -17.54 5.28
N LEU A 15 -14.89 -18.73 5.32
CA LEU A 15 -14.76 -19.62 4.16
C LEU A 15 -16.11 -20.08 3.62
N LYS A 16 -17.04 -20.47 4.50
CA LYS A 16 -18.40 -20.86 4.11
C LYS A 16 -19.15 -19.70 3.47
N ALA A 17 -19.00 -18.48 3.99
CA ALA A 17 -19.57 -17.28 3.37
C ALA A 17 -18.99 -17.02 1.97
N LEU A 18 -17.67 -17.22 1.77
CA LEU A 18 -17.06 -17.14 0.43
C LEU A 18 -17.60 -18.22 -0.52
N ALA A 19 -17.79 -19.45 -0.05
CA ALA A 19 -18.37 -20.53 -0.84
C ALA A 19 -19.80 -20.20 -1.27
N ASN A 20 -20.57 -19.53 -0.40
CA ASN A 20 -21.94 -19.10 -0.66
C ASN A 20 -22.05 -17.77 -1.41
N HIS A 21 -20.97 -17.28 -2.03
CA HIS A 21 -20.95 -16.00 -2.76
C HIS A 21 -21.37 -14.78 -1.91
N ARG A 22 -21.08 -14.81 -0.60
CA ARG A 22 -21.29 -13.69 0.34
C ARG A 22 -19.96 -13.07 0.79
N PRO A 23 -19.25 -12.34 -0.11
CA PRO A 23 -17.94 -11.76 0.22
C PRO A 23 -18.04 -10.61 1.26
N ASP A 24 -19.20 -9.98 1.38
CA ASP A 24 -19.55 -9.00 2.41
C ASP A 24 -19.49 -9.60 3.83
N ILE A 25 -20.15 -10.74 4.04
CA ILE A 25 -20.16 -11.46 5.32
C ILE A 25 -18.80 -12.09 5.58
N ALA A 26 -18.14 -12.60 4.53
CA ALA A 26 -16.79 -13.14 4.66
C ALA A 26 -15.80 -12.07 5.12
N LEU A 27 -15.88 -10.85 4.57
CA LEU A 27 -15.01 -9.74 4.94
C LEU A 27 -15.10 -9.42 6.43
N THR A 28 -16.31 -9.27 6.97
CA THR A 28 -16.51 -8.95 8.39
C THR A 28 -16.00 -10.08 9.29
N THR A 29 -16.38 -11.31 8.99
CA THR A 29 -16.01 -12.50 9.78
C THR A 29 -14.49 -12.77 9.75
N LEU A 30 -13.86 -12.63 8.59
CA LEU A 30 -12.42 -12.86 8.44
C LEU A 30 -11.60 -11.74 9.08
N ARG A 31 -12.10 -10.51 9.11
CA ARG A 31 -11.48 -9.41 9.84
C ARG A 31 -11.48 -9.68 11.34
N GLU A 32 -12.62 -10.10 11.88
CA GLU A 32 -12.72 -10.51 13.30
C GLU A 32 -11.78 -11.69 13.61
N ALA A 33 -11.65 -12.65 12.70
CA ALA A 33 -10.67 -13.74 12.84
C ALA A 33 -9.22 -13.21 12.91
N VAL A 34 -8.85 -12.25 12.05
CA VAL A 34 -7.51 -11.66 12.05
C VAL A 34 -7.23 -10.90 13.35
N ASP A 35 -8.21 -10.16 13.87
CA ASP A 35 -8.07 -9.36 15.08
C ASP A 35 -7.96 -10.25 16.35
N THR A 36 -8.49 -11.47 16.31
CA THR A 36 -8.48 -12.43 17.44
C THR A 36 -7.31 -13.42 17.42
N ILE A 37 -6.64 -13.62 16.28
CA ILE A 37 -5.50 -14.54 16.16
C ILE A 37 -4.21 -13.84 16.61
N PRO A 38 -3.49 -14.36 17.62
CA PRO A 38 -2.25 -13.76 18.08
C PRO A 38 -1.13 -13.90 17.05
N PRO A 39 -0.17 -12.95 16.99
CA PRO A 39 0.97 -13.01 16.07
C PRO A 39 1.84 -14.27 16.21
N ALA A 40 1.85 -14.90 17.39
CA ALA A 40 2.54 -16.17 17.64
C ALA A 40 2.01 -17.33 16.77
N CYS A 41 0.72 -17.29 16.41
CA CYS A 41 0.07 -18.28 15.55
C CYS A 41 0.25 -17.93 14.06
N SER A 42 1.51 -17.86 13.62
CA SER A 42 1.89 -17.38 12.28
C SER A 42 1.17 -18.07 11.11
N GLU A 43 0.87 -19.36 11.23
CA GLU A 43 0.19 -20.13 10.18
C GLU A 43 -1.27 -19.71 10.02
N GLU A 44 -1.99 -19.74 11.14
CA GLU A 44 -3.41 -19.45 11.21
C GLU A 44 -3.65 -17.99 10.81
N LEU A 45 -2.80 -17.07 11.29
CA LEU A 45 -2.86 -15.65 10.93
C LEU A 45 -2.58 -15.42 9.45
N SER A 46 -1.53 -16.05 8.90
CA SER A 46 -1.24 -15.93 7.46
C SER A 46 -2.37 -16.49 6.60
N LYS A 47 -3.03 -17.58 7.03
CA LYS A 47 -4.17 -18.18 6.31
C LYS A 47 -5.39 -17.27 6.38
N ALA A 48 -5.70 -16.70 7.55
CA ALA A 48 -6.80 -15.75 7.73
C ALA A 48 -6.61 -14.50 6.86
N LEU A 49 -5.42 -13.89 6.89
CA LEU A 49 -5.06 -12.73 6.05
C LEU A 49 -5.13 -13.05 4.54
N TYR A 50 -4.74 -14.26 4.14
CA TYR A 50 -4.90 -14.71 2.77
C TYR A 50 -6.37 -14.77 2.36
N TRP A 51 -7.24 -15.41 3.14
CA TRP A 51 -8.67 -15.48 2.80
C TRP A 51 -9.37 -14.12 2.89
N LEU A 52 -8.95 -13.26 3.82
CA LEU A 52 -9.40 -11.87 3.89
C LEU A 52 -9.08 -11.14 2.58
N SER A 53 -7.90 -11.36 2.00
CA SER A 53 -7.54 -10.79 0.70
C SER A 53 -8.44 -11.29 -0.43
N VAL A 54 -8.86 -12.56 -0.40
CA VAL A 54 -9.79 -13.12 -1.40
C VAL A 54 -11.16 -12.45 -1.28
N ALA A 55 -11.67 -12.24 -0.06
CA ALA A 55 -12.91 -11.50 0.16
C ALA A 55 -12.82 -10.06 -0.39
N LEU A 56 -11.71 -9.37 -0.09
CA LEU A 56 -11.45 -8.01 -0.59
C LEU A 56 -11.36 -7.94 -2.12
N LEU A 57 -10.71 -8.91 -2.76
CA LEU A 57 -10.64 -8.99 -4.23
C LEU A 57 -12.02 -9.18 -4.86
N ARG A 58 -12.90 -10.00 -4.25
CA ARG A 58 -14.27 -10.19 -4.72
C ARG A 58 -15.15 -8.95 -4.57
N LEU A 59 -14.76 -8.01 -3.71
CA LEU A 59 -15.41 -6.71 -3.51
C LEU A 59 -14.72 -5.58 -4.30
N ASP A 60 -13.81 -5.90 -5.21
CA ASP A 60 -12.97 -4.96 -5.98
C ASP A 60 -12.14 -4.00 -5.11
N GLN A 61 -11.83 -4.38 -3.87
CA GLN A 61 -11.00 -3.63 -2.94
C GLN A 61 -9.52 -4.01 -3.07
N LYS A 62 -8.96 -3.84 -4.27
CA LYS A 62 -7.62 -4.33 -4.65
C LYS A 62 -6.49 -3.82 -3.75
N GLU A 63 -6.48 -2.52 -3.41
CA GLU A 63 -5.44 -1.93 -2.55
C GLU A 63 -5.42 -2.58 -1.15
N LEU A 64 -6.59 -2.75 -0.54
CA LEU A 64 -6.72 -3.39 0.76
C LEU A 64 -6.37 -4.88 0.69
N ALA A 65 -6.74 -5.56 -0.40
CA ALA A 65 -6.35 -6.95 -0.62
C ALA A 65 -4.82 -7.11 -0.65
N ILE A 66 -4.12 -6.21 -1.35
CA ILE A 66 -2.65 -6.20 -1.43
C ILE A 66 -2.04 -5.90 -0.06
N LYS A 67 -2.61 -4.99 0.73
CA LYS A 67 -2.19 -4.76 2.12
C LYS A 67 -2.29 -6.03 2.96
N SER A 68 -3.38 -6.78 2.83
CA SER A 68 -3.59 -8.06 3.52
C SER A 68 -2.57 -9.11 3.07
N LEU A 69 -2.37 -9.28 1.75
CA LEU A 69 -1.40 -10.21 1.17
C LEU A 69 0.04 -9.85 1.54
N ALA A 70 0.39 -8.56 1.55
CA ALA A 70 1.71 -8.07 1.95
C ALA A 70 2.01 -8.45 3.40
N SER A 71 1.00 -8.45 4.27
CA SER A 71 1.12 -8.87 5.66
C SER A 71 1.24 -10.39 5.77
N ALA A 72 0.38 -11.14 5.07
CA ALA A 72 0.42 -12.60 5.04
C ALA A 72 1.77 -13.14 4.56
N GLN A 73 2.31 -12.61 3.46
CA GLN A 73 3.59 -13.08 2.90
C GLN A 73 4.81 -12.71 3.76
N LYS A 74 4.74 -11.64 4.57
CA LYS A 74 5.79 -11.31 5.56
C LYS A 74 5.83 -12.36 6.67
N ILE A 75 4.67 -12.80 7.13
CA ILE A 75 4.53 -13.83 8.17
C ILE A 75 4.97 -15.19 7.64
N ARG A 76 4.47 -15.59 6.46
CA ARG A 76 4.85 -16.83 5.78
C ARG A 76 5.49 -16.53 4.44
N ARG A 77 6.82 -16.58 4.43
CA ARG A 77 7.69 -16.23 3.29
C ARG A 77 7.56 -17.17 2.08
N ARG A 78 6.88 -18.30 2.23
CA ARG A 78 6.62 -19.29 1.16
C ARG A 78 5.14 -19.67 1.21
N GLY A 79 4.63 -20.14 0.07
CA GLY A 79 3.26 -20.64 -0.05
C GLY A 79 2.34 -19.76 -0.89
N PHE A 80 1.05 -20.02 -0.77
CA PHE A 80 0.04 -19.48 -1.68
C PHE A 80 -0.10 -17.95 -1.58
N ALA A 81 -0.09 -17.39 -0.36
CA ALA A 81 -0.19 -15.94 -0.14
C ALA A 81 0.91 -15.17 -0.89
N ARG A 82 2.16 -15.65 -0.85
CA ARG A 82 3.27 -15.04 -1.60
C ARG A 82 3.08 -15.12 -3.11
N ARG A 83 2.64 -16.27 -3.63
CA ARG A 83 2.39 -16.43 -5.07
C ARG A 83 1.30 -15.47 -5.56
N VAL A 84 0.21 -15.36 -4.81
CA VAL A 84 -0.87 -14.41 -5.14
C VAL A 84 -0.40 -12.98 -5.01
N TYR A 85 0.36 -12.64 -3.96
CA TYR A 85 0.92 -11.31 -3.79
C TYR A 85 1.75 -10.91 -5.02
N LEU A 86 2.75 -11.72 -5.39
CA LEU A 86 3.65 -11.45 -6.51
C LEU A 86 2.95 -11.37 -7.87
N ARG A 87 1.85 -12.11 -8.06
CA ARG A 87 1.06 -12.06 -9.30
C ARG A 87 0.28 -10.76 -9.44
N ASN A 88 -0.17 -10.19 -8.33
CA ASN A 88 -1.09 -9.04 -8.33
C ASN A 88 -0.41 -7.69 -8.13
N ILE A 89 0.87 -7.66 -7.75
CA ILE A 89 1.61 -6.41 -7.59
C ILE A 89 2.44 -6.03 -8.81
N ASN A 90 2.67 -4.74 -8.98
CA ASN A 90 3.70 -4.16 -9.85
C ASN A 90 5.02 -3.95 -9.09
N GLU A 91 5.97 -3.27 -9.73
CA GLU A 91 7.31 -3.06 -9.18
C GLU A 91 7.35 -2.12 -7.96
N TYR A 92 6.33 -1.28 -7.84
CA TYR A 92 6.11 -0.33 -6.74
C TYR A 92 5.36 -0.97 -5.55
N GLY A 93 4.98 -2.24 -5.67
CA GLY A 93 4.18 -2.97 -4.68
C GLY A 93 2.70 -2.58 -4.65
N MET A 94 2.21 -1.89 -5.69
CA MET A 94 0.82 -1.49 -5.91
C MET A 94 0.06 -2.50 -6.78
N PRO A 95 -1.29 -2.44 -6.89
CA PRO A 95 -2.02 -3.27 -7.84
C PRO A 95 -1.50 -3.09 -9.26
N ARG A 96 -1.17 -4.22 -9.91
CA ARG A 96 -0.68 -4.23 -11.29
C ARG A 96 -1.75 -3.69 -12.25
N GLN A 97 -1.34 -2.73 -13.07
CA GLN A 97 -2.14 -2.13 -14.13
C GLN A 97 -1.95 -2.87 -15.46
N PRO A 98 -2.79 -2.61 -16.48
CA PRO A 98 -2.66 -3.23 -17.79
C PRO A 98 -1.32 -2.95 -18.50
N THR A 99 -0.70 -1.81 -18.23
CA THR A 99 0.58 -1.40 -18.82
C THR A 99 1.53 -0.87 -17.77
N ALA A 100 2.84 -0.99 -18.03
CA ALA A 100 3.88 -0.45 -17.14
C ALA A 100 3.80 1.08 -17.02
N GLU A 101 3.40 1.78 -18.08
CA GLU A 101 3.17 3.23 -18.02
C GLU A 101 2.06 3.62 -17.06
N LEU A 102 0.98 2.83 -16.99
CA LEU A 102 -0.07 3.04 -16.01
C LEU A 102 0.44 2.72 -14.60
N ASP A 103 1.23 1.67 -14.42
CA ASP A 103 1.88 1.40 -13.13
C ASP A 103 2.68 2.62 -12.63
N ASP A 104 3.47 3.23 -13.52
CA ASP A 104 4.27 4.42 -13.22
C ASP A 104 3.38 5.64 -12.87
N LEU A 105 2.36 5.93 -13.68
CA LEU A 105 1.42 7.01 -13.45
C LEU A 105 0.72 6.86 -12.10
N TYR A 106 0.16 5.68 -11.81
CA TYR A 106 -0.57 5.45 -10.56
C TYR A 106 0.35 5.51 -9.34
N ALA A 107 1.61 5.06 -9.47
CA ALA A 107 2.62 5.21 -8.42
C ALA A 107 2.93 6.69 -8.14
N PHE A 108 3.18 7.48 -9.20
CA PHE A 108 3.37 8.92 -9.10
C PHE A 108 2.17 9.60 -8.42
N MET A 109 0.96 9.36 -8.93
CA MET A 109 -0.26 9.96 -8.38
C MET A 109 -0.46 9.60 -6.91
N SER A 110 -0.23 8.34 -6.52
CA SER A 110 -0.39 7.89 -5.14
C SER A 110 0.61 8.57 -4.21
N ILE A 111 1.89 8.66 -4.59
CA ILE A 111 2.92 9.34 -3.80
C ILE A 111 2.54 10.81 -3.57
N GLN A 112 2.15 11.50 -4.64
CA GLN A 112 1.89 12.94 -4.59
C GLN A 112 0.60 13.27 -3.85
N MET A 113 -0.49 12.53 -4.12
CA MET A 113 -1.75 12.70 -3.40
C MET A 113 -1.59 12.38 -1.91
N SER A 114 -0.83 11.34 -1.55
CA SER A 114 -0.56 11.01 -0.15
C SER A 114 0.17 12.15 0.56
N THR A 115 1.17 12.72 -0.11
CA THR A 115 1.96 13.85 0.42
C THR A 115 1.09 15.08 0.62
N TYR A 116 0.11 15.30 -0.24
CA TYR A 116 -0.90 16.35 -0.09
C TYR A 116 -1.84 16.08 1.08
N LEU A 117 -2.51 14.92 1.08
CA LEU A 117 -3.55 14.57 2.05
C LEU A 117 -3.04 14.45 3.49
N VAL A 118 -1.79 14.04 3.70
CA VAL A 118 -1.19 13.98 5.05
C VAL A 118 -1.15 15.36 5.72
N LYS A 119 -1.11 16.45 4.94
CA LYS A 119 -1.13 17.83 5.47
C LYS A 119 -2.55 18.34 5.73
N ARG A 120 -3.58 17.63 5.25
CA ARG A 120 -4.99 18.05 5.35
C ARG A 120 -5.65 17.47 6.61
N PRO A 121 -6.52 18.23 7.29
CA PRO A 121 -7.29 17.71 8.41
C PRO A 121 -8.16 16.54 7.94
N GLY A 122 -8.12 15.42 8.66
CA GLY A 122 -8.88 14.22 8.30
C GLY A 122 -8.45 13.50 7.02
N ARG A 123 -7.29 13.86 6.41
CA ARG A 123 -6.69 13.17 5.26
C ARG A 123 -7.61 13.01 4.05
N LYS A 124 -8.49 13.97 3.84
CA LYS A 124 -9.46 13.98 2.74
C LYS A 124 -9.47 15.34 2.05
N PHE A 125 -9.95 15.35 0.80
CA PHE A 125 -10.33 16.59 0.13
C PHE A 125 -11.60 17.14 0.78
N GLU A 126 -11.69 18.45 0.88
CA GLU A 126 -12.84 19.15 1.45
C GLU A 126 -13.88 19.48 0.39
N SER A 127 -13.45 19.72 -0.84
CA SER A 127 -14.34 19.97 -1.96
C SER A 127 -13.96 19.18 -3.20
N PHE A 128 -14.94 19.03 -4.11
CA PHE A 128 -14.70 18.49 -5.44
C PHE A 128 -13.73 19.38 -6.24
N SER A 129 -13.87 20.70 -6.13
CA SER A 129 -13.01 21.67 -6.83
C SER A 129 -11.56 21.60 -6.38
N GLU A 130 -11.31 21.39 -5.08
CA GLU A 130 -9.97 21.14 -4.55
C GLU A 130 -9.38 19.88 -5.18
N ARG A 131 -10.14 18.78 -5.15
CA ARG A 131 -9.70 17.50 -5.72
C ARG A 131 -9.34 17.64 -7.20
N GLU A 132 -10.17 18.34 -7.98
CA GLU A 132 -9.96 18.55 -9.41
C GLU A 132 -8.73 19.44 -9.69
N ALA A 133 -8.57 20.54 -8.96
CA ALA A 133 -7.42 21.43 -9.09
C ALA A 133 -6.11 20.70 -8.76
N ILE A 134 -6.10 19.90 -7.68
CA ILE A 134 -4.95 19.08 -7.31
C ILE A 134 -4.66 18.03 -8.40
N LEU A 135 -5.68 17.32 -8.88
CA LEU A 135 -5.52 16.35 -9.97
C LEU A 135 -4.90 16.98 -11.22
N LYS A 136 -5.36 18.16 -11.62
CA LYS A 136 -4.82 18.88 -12.78
C LYS A 136 -3.33 19.17 -12.62
N ILE A 137 -2.93 19.70 -11.47
CA ILE A 137 -1.52 20.01 -11.17
C ILE A 137 -0.66 18.74 -11.23
N LEU A 138 -1.16 17.63 -10.68
CA LEU A 138 -0.44 16.37 -10.71
C LEU A 138 -0.32 15.82 -12.13
N LEU A 139 -1.39 15.86 -12.93
CA LEU A 139 -1.34 15.41 -14.32
C LEU A 139 -0.40 16.26 -15.18
N ASP A 140 -0.36 17.57 -14.97
CA ASP A 140 0.59 18.44 -15.67
C ASP A 140 2.04 18.18 -15.23
N GLY A 141 2.26 17.96 -13.93
CA GLY A 141 3.54 17.51 -13.39
C GLY A 141 4.00 16.16 -13.96
N TRP A 142 3.08 15.22 -14.10
CA TRP A 142 3.33 13.91 -14.70
C TRP A 142 3.77 14.04 -16.16
N LYS A 143 3.13 14.91 -16.97
CA LYS A 143 3.54 15.13 -18.37
C LYS A 143 4.98 15.62 -18.47
N ILE A 144 5.38 16.55 -17.60
CA ILE A 144 6.76 17.06 -17.55
C ILE A 144 7.73 15.92 -17.24
N LEU A 145 7.41 15.12 -16.22
CA LEU A 145 8.27 14.02 -15.80
C LEU A 145 8.37 12.91 -16.85
N LYS A 146 7.22 12.48 -17.42
CA LYS A 146 7.15 11.42 -18.44
C LYS A 146 7.97 11.75 -19.69
N ASN A 147 8.06 13.03 -20.04
CA ASN A 147 8.79 13.49 -21.22
C ASN A 147 10.30 13.70 -20.96
N SER A 148 10.78 13.51 -19.74
CA SER A 148 12.21 13.60 -19.45
C SER A 148 12.95 12.32 -19.84
N GLU A 149 14.13 12.47 -20.45
CA GLU A 149 14.97 11.33 -20.89
C GLU A 149 15.43 10.45 -19.72
N GLU A 150 15.74 11.08 -18.58
CA GLU A 150 16.12 10.39 -17.34
C GLU A 150 14.99 9.46 -16.84
N PHE A 151 13.74 9.85 -17.04
CA PHE A 151 12.61 9.04 -16.60
C PHE A 151 12.35 7.84 -17.51
N GLN A 152 12.54 8.01 -18.82
CA GLN A 152 12.27 6.95 -19.81
C GLN A 152 13.29 5.82 -19.73
N SER A 153 14.56 6.17 -19.48
CA SER A 153 15.65 5.22 -19.34
C SER A 153 15.77 4.63 -17.93
N GLY A 154 15.13 5.26 -16.94
CA GLY A 154 15.32 4.92 -15.54
C GLY A 154 14.67 3.61 -15.09
N ASP A 155 15.33 2.93 -14.15
CA ASP A 155 14.77 1.76 -13.48
C ASP A 155 13.65 2.14 -12.48
N CYS A 156 12.95 1.14 -11.92
CA CYS A 156 11.89 1.39 -10.93
C CYS A 156 12.36 2.20 -9.72
N GLY A 157 13.60 2.01 -9.27
CA GLY A 157 14.18 2.76 -8.15
C GLY A 157 14.43 4.23 -8.49
N GLU A 158 14.97 4.49 -9.67
CA GLU A 158 15.22 5.83 -10.20
C GLU A 158 13.91 6.58 -10.43
N LYS A 159 12.91 5.91 -11.02
CA LYS A 159 11.54 6.44 -11.17
C LYS A 159 10.92 6.79 -9.82
N LEU A 160 11.00 5.89 -8.82
CA LEU A 160 10.53 6.16 -7.46
C LEU A 160 11.23 7.36 -6.83
N PHE A 161 12.55 7.49 -7.02
CA PHE A 161 13.31 8.63 -6.53
C PHE A 161 12.83 9.93 -7.19
N ALA A 162 12.64 9.93 -8.51
CA ALA A 162 12.12 11.07 -9.24
C ALA A 162 10.72 11.45 -8.75
N PHE A 163 9.83 10.47 -8.53
CA PHE A 163 8.50 10.69 -7.96
C PHE A 163 8.54 11.35 -6.60
N ARG A 164 9.43 10.93 -5.70
CA ARG A 164 9.54 11.48 -4.33
C ARG A 164 10.22 12.85 -4.31
N THR A 165 11.11 13.12 -5.26
CA THR A 165 11.82 14.39 -5.38
C THR A 165 10.94 15.46 -6.03
N PHE A 166 9.99 15.06 -6.88
CA PHE A 166 9.02 15.96 -7.48
C PHE A 166 8.15 16.63 -6.40
N LYS A 167 8.18 17.97 -6.37
CA LYS A 167 7.45 18.80 -5.41
C LYS A 167 6.48 19.73 -6.16
N PRO A 168 5.23 19.30 -6.39
CA PRO A 168 4.22 20.16 -6.99
C PRO A 168 3.93 21.34 -6.07
N ARG A 169 3.72 22.52 -6.66
CA ARG A 169 3.23 23.70 -5.95
C ARG A 169 1.70 23.61 -5.90
N PHE A 170 1.18 23.24 -4.74
CA PHE A 170 -0.26 23.20 -4.53
C PHE A 170 -0.80 24.59 -4.14
N PRO A 171 -1.97 24.99 -4.65
CA PRO A 171 -2.66 26.20 -4.22
C PRO A 171 -2.98 26.12 -2.74
N ASP A 172 -2.99 27.27 -2.07
CA ASP A 172 -3.57 27.37 -0.75
C ASP A 172 -5.09 27.41 -0.90
N PHE A 173 -5.77 26.45 -0.28
CA PHE A 173 -7.23 26.40 -0.26
C PHE A 173 -7.81 27.06 1.00
N GLY A 174 -7.02 27.92 1.68
CA GLY A 174 -7.48 28.73 2.81
C GLY A 174 -7.29 28.07 4.18
N PHE A 175 -6.30 27.17 4.31
CA PHE A 175 -6.07 26.44 5.55
C PHE A 175 -5.01 27.09 6.41
N SER A 176 -5.43 28.11 7.16
CA SER A 176 -4.71 28.56 8.36
C SER A 176 -4.94 27.53 9.49
N GLY A 177 -4.36 26.34 9.32
CA GLY A 177 -4.26 25.35 10.36
C GLY A 177 -2.83 25.35 10.88
N THR A 178 -2.61 25.85 12.09
CA THR A 178 -1.39 25.66 12.87
C THR A 178 -1.10 24.17 13.02
N ALA A 179 -0.45 23.58 12.02
CA ALA A 179 0.03 22.21 12.10
C ALA A 179 1.27 22.22 13.00
N SER A 180 1.02 22.13 14.31
CA SER A 180 2.03 21.78 15.29
C SER A 180 2.84 20.60 14.73
N ARG A 181 4.17 20.76 14.65
CA ARG A 181 5.11 19.69 14.33
C ARG A 181 5.05 18.64 15.43
N LEU A 182 4.00 17.81 15.42
CA LEU A 182 4.04 16.54 16.13
C LEU A 182 4.90 15.60 15.29
N VAL A 183 6.19 15.63 15.57
CA VAL A 183 7.13 14.57 15.20
C VAL A 183 6.55 13.29 15.80
N ARG A 184 5.88 12.50 14.96
CA ARG A 184 5.42 11.17 15.36
C ARG A 184 6.66 10.31 15.57
N ALA A 185 7.03 10.09 16.83
CA ALA A 185 8.02 9.09 17.20
C ALA A 185 7.54 7.73 16.65
N SER A 186 8.18 7.29 15.56
CA SER A 186 7.87 6.02 14.91
C SER A 186 8.58 4.91 15.67
N PHE A 187 8.07 4.54 16.84
CA PHE A 187 8.49 3.31 17.50
C PHE A 187 8.06 2.12 16.63
N GLY A 188 9.02 1.53 15.90
CA GLY A 188 8.83 0.33 15.08
C GLY A 188 8.98 0.51 13.56
N ARG A 189 9.25 1.71 13.03
CA ARG A 189 9.69 1.90 11.62
C ARG A 189 11.17 2.28 11.59
N GLN A 190 12.06 1.31 11.81
CA GLN A 190 13.40 1.43 11.25
C GLN A 190 13.26 1.39 9.72
N GLY A 191 13.47 2.54 9.07
CA GLY A 191 13.47 2.64 7.60
C GLY A 191 12.68 3.80 6.99
N ALA A 192 12.37 4.87 7.72
CA ALA A 192 12.27 6.17 7.06
C ALA A 192 13.70 6.69 6.88
N CYS A 193 14.42 6.14 5.90
CA CYS A 193 15.69 6.71 5.49
C CYS A 193 15.44 8.12 4.98
N ASP A 194 16.29 9.06 5.37
CA ASP A 194 16.34 10.40 4.78
C ASP A 194 16.50 10.27 3.26
N THR A 195 15.37 10.42 2.56
CA THR A 195 15.18 10.19 1.11
C THR A 195 15.87 11.21 0.20
N THR A 196 16.74 12.05 0.74
CA THR A 196 17.46 13.10 -0.01
C THR A 196 18.90 12.71 -0.37
N SER A 197 19.42 11.57 0.12
CA SER A 197 20.80 11.15 -0.18
C SER A 197 20.87 10.19 -1.38
N PRO A 198 21.90 10.28 -2.25
CA PRO A 198 22.08 9.37 -3.40
C PRO A 198 22.19 7.88 -3.01
N ALA A 199 22.55 7.58 -1.75
CA ALA A 199 22.51 6.24 -1.17
C ALA A 199 21.10 5.61 -1.15
N THR A 200 20.03 6.43 -1.13
CA THR A 200 18.65 5.92 -1.14
C THR A 200 18.18 5.39 -2.48
N ARG A 201 18.82 5.74 -3.61
CA ARG A 201 18.47 5.20 -4.94
C ARG A 201 18.71 3.69 -5.01
N ALA A 202 19.92 3.25 -4.63
CA ALA A 202 20.30 1.84 -4.62
C ALA A 202 19.48 1.01 -3.61
N ASP A 203 18.91 1.63 -2.58
CA ASP A 203 18.22 0.93 -1.50
C ASP A 203 16.79 0.48 -1.88
N LEU A 204 16.18 1.09 -2.91
CA LEU A 204 14.80 0.77 -3.30
C LEU A 204 14.69 -0.57 -4.05
N THR A 205 15.69 -0.88 -4.88
CA THR A 205 15.76 -2.13 -5.67
C THR A 205 16.44 -3.25 -4.88
N ARG A 206 17.23 -2.92 -3.85
CA ARG A 206 17.84 -3.89 -2.93
C ARG A 206 16.80 -4.72 -2.18
N ARG A 207 17.24 -5.90 -1.73
CA ARG A 207 16.41 -6.79 -0.91
C ARG A 207 16.04 -6.09 0.40
N CYS A 208 14.77 -6.22 0.77
CA CYS A 208 14.24 -5.64 1.98
C CYS A 208 14.85 -6.31 3.23
N SER A 209 15.31 -5.48 4.17
CA SER A 209 15.91 -5.91 5.44
C SER A 209 14.95 -6.67 6.37
N CYS A 210 13.63 -6.64 6.13
CA CYS A 210 12.66 -7.42 6.92
C CYS A 210 12.73 -8.94 6.69
N GLY A 211 13.63 -9.41 5.81
CA GLY A 211 13.82 -10.83 5.53
C GLY A 211 12.74 -11.46 4.65
N SER A 212 11.89 -10.66 3.99
CA SER A 212 10.87 -11.16 3.04
C SER A 212 11.49 -11.79 1.78
N GLY A 213 12.72 -11.42 1.44
CA GLY A 213 13.38 -11.81 0.18
C GLY A 213 12.75 -11.14 -1.04
N LEU A 214 12.04 -10.03 -0.87
CA LEU A 214 11.56 -9.14 -1.92
C LEU A 214 12.42 -7.87 -1.98
N SER A 215 12.36 -7.10 -3.07
CA SER A 215 12.92 -5.75 -3.09
C SER A 215 12.23 -4.86 -2.05
N PHE A 216 12.92 -3.82 -1.60
CA PHE A 216 12.35 -2.85 -0.65
C PHE A 216 11.08 -2.21 -1.22
N SER A 217 11.09 -1.82 -2.50
CA SER A 217 9.94 -1.25 -3.22
C SER A 217 8.72 -2.17 -3.29
N ARG A 218 8.91 -3.49 -3.27
CA ARG A 218 7.81 -4.48 -3.28
C ARG A 218 7.45 -5.00 -1.89
N CYS A 219 7.96 -4.39 -0.82
CA CYS A 219 7.80 -4.93 0.53
C CYS A 219 7.48 -3.89 1.60
N CYS A 220 8.50 -3.37 2.30
CA CYS A 220 8.32 -2.36 3.34
C CYS A 220 8.31 -0.94 2.78
N GLY A 221 8.99 -0.71 1.66
CA GLY A 221 9.03 0.55 0.93
C GLY A 221 7.97 0.71 -0.15
N ARG A 222 6.94 -0.15 -0.13
CA ARG A 222 5.86 -0.14 -1.11
C ARG A 222 5.13 1.20 -1.13
N VAL A 223 4.73 1.62 -2.33
CA VAL A 223 3.81 2.76 -2.49
C VAL A 223 2.43 2.33 -2.00
N GLN A 224 1.94 3.00 -0.96
CA GLN A 224 0.63 2.72 -0.39
C GLN A 224 -0.45 3.37 -1.26
N GLY A 225 -1.52 2.60 -1.55
CA GLY A 225 -2.71 3.16 -2.19
C GLY A 225 -3.42 4.14 -1.27
N LEU A 226 -4.25 5.02 -1.82
CA LEU A 226 -4.94 6.06 -1.05
C LEU A 226 -5.90 5.47 -0.02
N ARG A 227 -6.48 4.30 -0.28
CA ARG A 227 -7.35 3.63 0.70
C ARG A 227 -6.59 2.99 1.86
N GLU A 228 -5.26 2.95 1.80
CA GLU A 228 -4.43 2.39 2.87
C GLU A 228 -3.98 3.39 3.93
N ILE A 229 -4.12 4.71 3.66
CA ILE A 229 -3.52 5.86 4.37
C ILE A 229 -4.54 6.59 5.23
#